data_AF-A0A5N8UQG1-F1
#
_entry.id   AF-A0A5N8UQG1-F1
#
_cell.length_a   1.000
_cell.length_b   1.000
_cell.length_c   1.000
_cell.angle_alpha   90.00
_cell.angle_beta   90.00
_cell.angle_gamma   90.00
#
_symmetry.space_group_name_H-M   'P 1'
#
loop_
_entity.id
_entity.type
_entity.pdbx_description
1 polymer ?
#
loop_
_entity_poly.entity_id
_entity_poly.type
_entity_poly.pdbx_seq_one_letter_code
_entity_poly.pdbx_strand_id
1 'polypeptide(L)'
;MEEFQEIAHTGGKIEFLYSEGGQGVGIRISHANPWATTMVQLCISYDGEVLDFVPCGGIGAVIPYPQPSLLAFLLSDREGLFGQSCPKCNSYFRSNSISGNTTCPYCGDIEKGIEFLTENQLKFLRHFCESFIMAHNEKRNVTVDLDELLNNMEDNSPDWLYPEERQQTKKKCECRCLYDILGDYGVCPACSKPNYAEILTEKFDAFEAQLADVVENIKDRADREVEWEKLTRCVSEFEALANNLRIHLANFPATPKRRSDINRLSFQGIINSASAIKNWFDIDIFKGITDQEQKFLNKMFNRRHVFTHNGGRIDQEYIDNTGDTTVRINQTIKFRSREVKRLIPLVRQCSENFINGFESIK
;
A
#
# COMPACT_ATOMS: atom_id res chain seq x y z
N MET A 1 12.75 -4.12 -12.51
CA MET A 1 12.18 -5.14 -11.62
C MET A 1 10.74 -5.29 -12.06
N GLU A 2 10.29 -6.49 -12.39
CA GLU A 2 8.94 -6.69 -12.92
C GLU A 2 7.90 -6.53 -11.80
N GLU A 3 6.85 -5.74 -12.07
CA GLU A 3 5.67 -5.61 -11.21
C GLU A 3 4.88 -6.93 -11.22
N PHE A 4 4.24 -7.28 -10.11
CA PHE A 4 3.42 -8.50 -9.98
C PHE A 4 4.20 -9.80 -10.23
N GLN A 5 5.51 -9.76 -10.02
CA GLN A 5 6.33 -10.94 -10.07
C GLN A 5 5.99 -11.85 -8.89
N GLU A 6 5.69 -13.10 -9.19
CA GLU A 6 5.60 -14.15 -8.19
C GLU A 6 6.96 -14.36 -7.50
N ILE A 7 6.98 -14.27 -6.17
CA ILE A 7 8.13 -14.52 -5.34
C ILE A 7 7.93 -15.85 -4.63
N ALA A 8 8.76 -16.81 -4.98
CA ALA A 8 8.74 -18.13 -4.38
C ALA A 8 8.89 -18.07 -2.84
N HIS A 9 8.39 -19.13 -2.20
CA HIS A 9 8.63 -19.40 -0.79
C HIS A 9 10.14 -19.48 -0.47
N THR A 10 10.54 -19.15 0.77
CA THR A 10 11.94 -19.19 1.20
C THR A 10 12.56 -20.61 1.19
N GLY A 11 11.74 -21.64 1.13
CA GLY A 11 12.18 -23.03 1.15
C GLY A 11 12.69 -23.48 2.52
N GLY A 12 13.63 -24.41 2.54
CA GLY A 12 14.16 -25.09 3.72
C GLY A 12 13.47 -26.43 4.01
N LYS A 13 13.76 -26.99 5.17
CA LYS A 13 13.29 -28.30 5.58
C LYS A 13 12.69 -28.25 6.98
N ILE A 14 11.48 -28.80 7.12
CA ILE A 14 10.76 -28.91 8.38
C ILE A 14 10.71 -30.40 8.75
N GLU A 15 11.29 -30.75 9.89
CA GLU A 15 11.36 -32.11 10.40
C GLU A 15 10.58 -32.20 11.71
N PHE A 16 9.57 -33.08 11.73
CA PHE A 16 8.81 -33.45 12.90
C PHE A 16 9.41 -34.74 13.47
N LEU A 17 10.12 -34.61 14.58
CA LEU A 17 10.95 -35.65 15.18
C LEU A 17 10.23 -36.30 16.35
N TYR A 18 9.75 -37.52 16.18
CA TYR A 18 9.10 -38.26 17.26
C TYR A 18 10.13 -38.80 18.26
N SER A 19 9.86 -38.62 19.56
CA SER A 19 10.70 -39.13 20.64
C SER A 19 9.94 -40.16 21.47
N GLU A 20 10.40 -41.41 21.43
CA GLU A 20 9.82 -42.51 22.23
C GLU A 20 9.89 -42.24 23.73
N GLY A 21 11.03 -41.73 24.21
CA GLY A 21 11.24 -41.46 25.64
C GLY A 21 10.46 -40.24 26.16
N GLY A 22 10.17 -39.27 25.28
CA GLY A 22 9.40 -38.06 25.64
C GLY A 22 7.91 -38.16 25.32
N GLN A 23 7.47 -39.21 24.62
CA GLN A 23 6.11 -39.35 24.06
C GLN A 23 5.59 -38.05 23.40
N GLY A 24 6.44 -37.44 22.57
CA GLY A 24 6.15 -36.15 21.95
C GLY A 24 6.89 -35.96 20.64
N VAL A 25 6.54 -34.88 19.94
CA VAL A 25 7.13 -34.52 18.65
C VAL A 25 7.89 -33.20 18.81
N GLY A 26 9.19 -33.23 18.52
CA GLY A 26 10.00 -32.01 18.38
C GLY A 26 9.93 -31.49 16.95
N ILE A 27 10.07 -30.17 16.77
CA ILE A 27 10.12 -29.55 15.45
C ILE A 27 11.54 -29.05 15.22
N ARG A 28 12.14 -29.40 14.09
CA ARG A 28 13.41 -28.85 13.62
C ARG A 28 13.19 -28.21 12.25
N ILE A 29 13.57 -26.95 12.14
CA ILE A 29 13.54 -26.21 10.87
C ILE A 29 14.99 -25.91 10.49
N SER A 30 15.39 -26.26 9.27
CA SER A 30 16.70 -25.97 8.72
C SER A 30 16.56 -25.22 7.41
N HIS A 31 17.42 -24.23 7.19
CA HIS A 31 17.45 -23.40 6.00
C HIS A 31 18.90 -23.08 5.67
N ALA A 32 19.29 -23.33 4.41
CA ALA A 32 20.65 -23.12 3.93
C ALA A 32 20.68 -22.37 2.58
N ASN A 33 19.55 -21.81 2.18
CA ASN A 33 19.43 -21.11 0.91
C ASN A 33 20.09 -19.72 0.96
N PRO A 34 20.57 -19.18 -0.18
CA PRO A 34 21.31 -17.91 -0.21
C PRO A 34 20.42 -16.65 -0.10
N TRP A 35 19.10 -16.82 0.03
CA TRP A 35 18.13 -15.72 0.11
C TRP A 35 17.55 -15.58 1.53
N ALA A 36 16.75 -14.54 1.75
CA ALA A 36 16.24 -14.20 3.08
C ALA A 36 15.21 -15.23 3.58
N THR A 37 15.15 -15.39 4.91
CA THR A 37 14.11 -16.14 5.60
C THR A 37 13.71 -15.39 6.86
N THR A 38 12.41 -15.20 7.04
CA THR A 38 11.81 -14.76 8.31
C THR A 38 10.84 -15.85 8.74
N MET A 39 10.85 -16.16 10.03
CA MET A 39 9.98 -17.15 10.63
C MET A 39 9.22 -16.51 11.79
N VAL A 40 7.91 -16.76 11.83
CA VAL A 40 7.03 -16.34 12.93
C VAL A 40 6.34 -17.57 13.50
N GLN A 41 6.10 -17.56 14.82
CA GLN A 41 5.45 -18.65 15.52
C GLN A 41 4.00 -18.27 15.82
N LEU A 42 3.10 -19.22 15.64
CA LEU A 42 1.66 -19.09 15.90
C LEU A 42 1.20 -20.23 16.79
N CYS A 43 0.08 -20.01 17.49
CA CYS A 43 -0.65 -21.08 18.16
C CYS A 43 -1.93 -21.39 17.40
N ILE A 44 -2.17 -22.69 17.16
CA ILE A 44 -3.28 -23.21 16.37
C ILE A 44 -4.07 -24.18 17.23
N SER A 45 -5.39 -24.00 17.31
CA SER A 45 -6.26 -24.93 18.03
C SER A 45 -6.23 -26.32 17.39
N TYR A 46 -6.63 -27.35 18.14
CA TYR A 46 -6.74 -28.70 17.57
C TYR A 46 -7.82 -28.82 16.48
N ASP A 47 -8.75 -27.86 16.41
CA ASP A 47 -9.76 -27.75 15.35
C ASP A 47 -9.22 -27.00 14.10
N GLY A 48 -7.97 -26.54 14.13
CA GLY A 48 -7.28 -25.92 12.99
C GLY A 48 -7.43 -24.41 12.88
N GLU A 49 -7.92 -23.73 13.93
CA GLU A 49 -8.05 -22.27 13.95
C GLU A 49 -6.76 -21.61 14.47
N VAL A 50 -6.28 -20.58 13.78
CA VAL A 50 -5.15 -19.78 14.24
C VAL A 50 -5.62 -18.84 15.35
N LEU A 51 -5.05 -18.97 16.55
CA LEU A 51 -5.53 -18.27 17.75
C LEU A 51 -4.78 -16.96 18.01
N ASP A 52 -3.45 -16.97 17.88
CA ASP A 52 -2.61 -15.77 18.01
C ASP A 52 -1.17 -16.04 17.53
N PHE A 53 -0.42 -14.96 17.32
CA PHE A 53 1.04 -15.02 17.22
C PHE A 53 1.65 -15.25 18.61
N VAL A 54 2.70 -16.07 18.65
CA VAL A 54 3.44 -16.37 19.88
C VAL A 54 4.88 -15.90 19.72
N PRO A 55 5.41 -15.07 20.64
CA PRO A 55 6.82 -14.70 20.59
C PRO A 55 7.72 -15.93 20.70
N CYS A 56 8.84 -15.94 19.99
CA CYS A 56 9.86 -16.97 20.17
C CYS A 56 10.62 -16.72 21.50
N GLY A 57 10.74 -17.75 22.33
CA GLY A 57 11.39 -17.68 23.63
C GLY A 57 12.85 -18.14 23.60
N GLY A 58 13.67 -17.55 24.46
CA GLY A 58 15.00 -18.06 24.75
C GLY A 58 14.95 -19.36 25.55
N ILE A 59 16.10 -20.02 25.68
CA ILE A 59 16.23 -21.24 26.50
C ILE A 59 15.75 -20.96 27.93
N GLY A 60 14.80 -21.77 28.41
CA GLY A 60 14.22 -21.65 29.75
C GLY A 60 13.10 -20.60 29.89
N ALA A 61 12.76 -19.87 28.82
CA ALA A 61 11.63 -18.96 28.85
C ALA A 61 10.31 -19.74 28.78
N VAL A 62 9.38 -19.42 29.70
CA VAL A 62 8.00 -19.91 29.64
C VAL A 62 7.17 -18.81 28.98
N ILE A 63 6.77 -19.04 27.72
CA ILE A 63 5.91 -18.11 26.99
C ILE A 63 4.48 -18.61 27.12
N PRO A 64 3.58 -17.83 27.77
CA PRO A 64 2.17 -18.18 27.80
C PRO A 64 1.57 -17.96 26.41
N TYR A 65 0.78 -18.91 25.95
CA TYR A 65 -0.03 -18.79 24.73
C TYR A 65 -1.35 -19.53 24.92
N PRO A 66 -2.41 -19.19 24.17
CA PRO A 66 -3.71 -19.84 24.25
C PRO A 66 -3.63 -21.37 24.25
N GLN A 67 -4.38 -22.02 25.15
CA GLN A 67 -4.43 -23.48 25.29
C GLN A 67 -5.88 -23.96 25.25
N PRO A 68 -6.16 -25.18 24.75
CA PRO A 68 -5.22 -26.12 24.15
C PRO A 68 -4.83 -25.74 22.70
N SER A 69 -3.53 -25.77 22.37
CA SER A 69 -3.06 -25.46 21.01
C SER A 69 -1.70 -26.09 20.67
N LEU A 70 -1.43 -26.22 19.37
CA LEU A 70 -0.13 -26.57 18.79
C LEU A 70 0.62 -25.30 18.38
N LEU A 71 1.93 -25.26 18.63
CA LEU A 71 2.80 -24.24 18.07
C LEU A 71 3.20 -24.61 16.64
N ALA A 72 2.89 -23.73 15.71
CA ALA A 72 3.23 -23.84 14.29
C ALA A 72 4.12 -22.67 13.87
N PHE A 73 4.85 -22.85 12.77
CA PHE A 73 5.72 -21.83 12.22
C PHE A 73 5.28 -21.46 10.81
N LEU A 74 5.17 -20.16 10.53
CA LEU A 74 4.97 -19.61 9.20
C LEU A 74 6.31 -19.05 8.71
N LEU A 75 6.61 -19.28 7.43
CA LEU A 75 7.86 -18.89 6.79
C LEU A 75 7.60 -17.85 5.70
N SER A 76 8.53 -16.91 5.53
CA SER A 76 8.38 -15.84 4.54
C SER A 76 8.63 -16.32 3.10
N ASP A 77 8.42 -15.43 2.14
CA ASP A 77 9.01 -15.53 0.81
C ASP A 77 10.55 -15.39 0.85
N ARG A 78 11.20 -15.55 -0.32
CA ARG A 78 12.66 -15.38 -0.48
C ARG A 78 13.18 -13.96 -0.21
N GLU A 79 12.30 -12.96 -0.13
CA GLU A 79 12.66 -11.58 0.22
C GLU A 79 12.50 -11.28 1.72
N GLY A 80 12.00 -12.22 2.52
CA GLY A 80 11.77 -12.02 3.94
C GLY A 80 10.44 -11.32 4.25
N LEU A 81 9.49 -11.30 3.31
CA LEU A 81 8.17 -10.68 3.46
C LEU A 81 7.07 -11.74 3.51
N PHE A 82 5.96 -11.40 4.15
CA PHE A 82 4.74 -12.19 4.19
C PHE A 82 3.63 -11.43 3.46
N GLY A 83 2.87 -12.11 2.63
CA GLY A 83 1.62 -11.59 2.09
C GLY A 83 0.58 -11.39 3.17
N GLN A 84 -0.22 -10.35 3.03
CA GLN A 84 -1.25 -9.97 3.98
C GLN A 84 -2.48 -9.49 3.20
N SER A 85 -3.66 -9.96 3.59
CA SER A 85 -4.93 -9.57 2.98
C SER A 85 -5.79 -8.83 3.99
N CYS A 86 -6.22 -7.61 3.68
CA CYS A 86 -7.04 -6.84 4.61
C CYS A 86 -8.46 -7.43 4.72
N PRO A 87 -8.95 -7.78 5.93
CA PRO A 87 -10.29 -8.36 6.09
C PRO A 87 -11.44 -7.40 5.74
N LYS A 88 -11.16 -6.09 5.72
CA LYS A 88 -12.16 -5.05 5.44
C LYS A 88 -12.28 -4.68 3.96
N CYS A 89 -11.14 -4.52 3.27
CA CYS A 89 -11.13 -4.07 1.86
C CYS A 89 -10.62 -5.13 0.87
N ASN A 90 -10.24 -6.32 1.35
CA ASN A 90 -9.72 -7.44 0.56
C ASN A 90 -8.48 -7.09 -0.28
N SER A 91 -7.77 -6.01 0.07
CA SER A 91 -6.56 -5.60 -0.63
C SER A 91 -5.36 -6.37 -0.10
N TYR A 92 -4.53 -6.84 -1.02
CA TYR A 92 -3.29 -7.54 -0.73
C TYR A 92 -2.10 -6.57 -0.67
N PHE A 93 -1.15 -6.86 0.21
CA PHE A 93 0.15 -6.19 0.35
C PHE A 93 1.12 -7.16 1.02
N ARG A 94 2.43 -6.86 1.05
CA ARG A 94 3.37 -7.67 1.83
C ARG A 94 4.13 -6.83 2.82
N SER A 95 4.53 -7.44 3.93
CA SER A 95 5.42 -6.82 4.89
C SER A 95 6.23 -7.83 5.69
N ASN A 96 7.31 -7.38 6.33
CA ASN A 96 8.03 -8.15 7.33
C ASN A 96 7.44 -8.01 8.75
N SER A 97 6.28 -7.37 8.89
CA SER A 97 5.63 -7.08 10.17
C SER A 97 4.23 -7.66 10.19
N ILE A 98 4.15 -8.96 10.42
CA ILE A 98 2.89 -9.71 10.47
C ILE A 98 2.39 -9.99 11.90
N SER A 99 3.26 -9.93 12.91
CA SER A 99 2.87 -10.18 14.31
C SER A 99 2.37 -8.91 15.01
N GLY A 100 1.49 -9.08 16.01
CA GLY A 100 0.87 -7.98 16.74
C GLY A 100 -0.31 -7.37 15.97
N ASN A 101 -0.45 -6.04 16.00
CA ASN A 101 -1.48 -5.35 15.21
C ASN A 101 -0.92 -4.98 13.84
N THR A 102 -1.72 -5.16 12.80
CA THR A 102 -1.41 -4.75 11.43
C THR A 102 -2.36 -3.64 11.00
N THR A 103 -1.82 -2.60 10.38
CA THR A 103 -2.61 -1.56 9.68
C THR A 103 -2.67 -1.89 8.20
N CYS A 104 -3.86 -1.89 7.60
CA CYS A 104 -3.99 -1.95 6.14
C CYS A 104 -3.40 -0.67 5.51
N PRO A 105 -2.42 -0.77 4.58
CA PRO A 105 -1.80 0.39 3.96
C PRO A 105 -2.76 1.30 3.19
N TYR A 106 -3.85 0.72 2.70
CA TYR A 106 -4.79 1.38 1.78
C TYR A 106 -5.97 2.00 2.53
N CYS A 107 -6.65 1.22 3.37
CA CYS A 107 -7.86 1.66 4.04
C CYS A 107 -7.64 2.07 5.49
N GLY A 108 -6.45 1.84 6.05
CA GLY A 108 -6.10 2.22 7.42
C GLY A 108 -6.80 1.42 8.52
N ASP A 109 -7.45 0.30 8.18
CA ASP A 109 -8.03 -0.61 9.16
C ASP A 109 -6.96 -1.26 10.02
N ILE A 110 -7.22 -1.42 11.31
CA ILE A 110 -6.26 -1.97 12.26
C ILE A 110 -6.90 -3.17 12.93
N GLU A 111 -6.31 -4.34 12.72
CA GLU A 111 -6.72 -5.59 13.35
C GLU A 111 -5.49 -6.36 13.83
N LYS A 112 -5.70 -7.46 14.56
CA LYS A 112 -4.63 -8.41 14.85
C LYS A 112 -4.06 -8.96 13.55
N GLY A 113 -2.76 -9.19 13.50
CA GLY A 113 -2.08 -9.68 12.30
C GLY A 113 -2.58 -11.05 11.82
N ILE A 114 -3.14 -11.87 12.72
CA ILE A 114 -3.77 -13.15 12.34
C ILE A 114 -4.97 -12.97 11.41
N GLU A 115 -5.69 -11.84 11.54
CA GLU A 115 -6.85 -11.49 10.69
C GLU A 115 -6.41 -11.09 9.28
N PHE A 116 -5.11 -10.84 9.08
CA PHE A 116 -4.52 -10.50 7.78
C PHE A 116 -3.88 -11.71 7.09
N LEU A 117 -3.87 -12.90 7.70
CA LEU A 117 -3.31 -14.11 7.09
C LEU A 117 -4.04 -14.43 5.78
N THR A 118 -3.27 -14.81 4.76
CA THR A 118 -3.84 -15.19 3.46
C THR A 118 -4.38 -16.62 3.49
N GLU A 119 -5.32 -16.94 2.59
CA GLU A 119 -5.85 -18.31 2.46
C GLU A 119 -4.73 -19.34 2.22
N ASN A 120 -3.72 -18.96 1.44
CA ASN A 120 -2.56 -19.80 1.13
C ASN A 120 -1.70 -20.07 2.38
N GLN A 121 -1.49 -19.07 3.24
CA GLN A 121 -0.80 -19.24 4.51
C GLN A 121 -1.59 -20.15 5.46
N LEU A 122 -2.93 -20.05 5.47
CA LEU A 122 -3.78 -20.95 6.25
C LEU A 122 -3.68 -22.41 5.76
N LYS A 123 -3.60 -22.65 4.45
CA LYS A 123 -3.35 -23.98 3.88
C LYS A 123 -2.01 -24.54 4.32
N PHE A 124 -0.95 -23.74 4.28
CA PHE A 124 0.37 -24.13 4.77
C PHE A 124 0.35 -24.51 6.25
N LEU A 125 -0.27 -23.69 7.09
CA LEU A 125 -0.36 -23.95 8.52
C LEU A 125 -1.18 -25.20 8.84
N ARG A 126 -2.23 -25.49 8.06
CA ARG A 126 -2.96 -26.76 8.15
C ARG A 126 -2.06 -27.95 7.84
N HIS A 127 -1.33 -27.89 6.73
CA HIS A 127 -0.39 -28.97 6.34
C HIS A 127 0.72 -29.17 7.39
N PHE A 128 1.21 -28.08 7.99
CA PHE A 128 2.16 -28.13 9.09
C PHE A 128 1.59 -28.91 10.29
N CYS A 129 0.36 -28.60 10.70
CA CYS A 129 -0.30 -29.28 11.82
C CYS A 129 -0.58 -30.75 11.52
N GLU A 130 -1.06 -31.07 10.32
CA GLU A 130 -1.28 -32.45 9.86
C GLU A 130 0.00 -33.28 9.92
N SER A 131 1.12 -32.70 9.47
CA SER A 131 2.44 -33.36 9.53
C SER A 131 2.90 -33.63 10.95
N PHE A 132 2.66 -32.69 11.87
CA PHE A 132 2.92 -32.89 13.31
C PHE A 132 2.08 -34.02 13.89
N ILE A 133 0.77 -34.00 13.62
CA ILE A 133 -0.19 -35.01 14.11
C ILE A 133 0.16 -36.39 13.55
N MET A 134 0.53 -36.48 12.27
CA MET A 134 0.98 -37.72 11.64
C MET A 134 2.24 -38.26 12.33
N ALA A 135 3.25 -37.43 12.58
CA ALA A 135 4.47 -37.84 13.29
C ALA A 135 4.16 -38.40 14.69
N HIS A 136 3.23 -37.76 15.41
CA HIS A 136 2.80 -38.18 16.73
C HIS A 136 2.03 -39.52 16.70
N ASN A 137 1.01 -39.63 15.86
CA ASN A 137 0.12 -40.79 15.81
C ASN A 137 0.80 -42.04 15.24
N GLU A 138 1.64 -41.85 14.22
CA GLU A 138 2.38 -42.94 13.59
C GLU A 138 3.71 -43.25 14.29
N LYS A 139 4.07 -42.47 15.32
CA LYS A 139 5.29 -42.65 16.13
C LYS A 139 6.56 -42.71 15.28
N ARG A 140 6.65 -41.85 14.27
CA ARG A 140 7.79 -41.78 13.35
C ARG A 140 8.12 -40.35 12.99
N ASN A 141 9.31 -40.16 12.43
CA ASN A 141 9.70 -38.87 11.89
C ASN A 141 8.93 -38.58 10.59
N VAL A 142 8.58 -37.32 10.41
CA VAL A 142 8.00 -36.77 9.18
C VAL A 142 8.87 -35.61 8.72
N THR A 143 9.23 -35.60 7.44
CA THR A 143 10.03 -34.53 6.84
C THR A 143 9.23 -33.88 5.73
N VAL A 144 9.13 -32.56 5.78
CA VAL A 144 8.63 -31.70 4.70
C VAL A 144 9.83 -30.95 4.13
N ASP A 145 10.30 -31.39 2.97
CA ASP A 145 11.44 -30.80 2.26
C ASP A 145 10.93 -29.77 1.24
N LEU A 146 10.87 -28.49 1.65
CA LEU A 146 10.36 -27.41 0.80
C LEU A 146 11.34 -27.11 -0.35
N ASP A 147 12.64 -27.35 -0.15
CA ASP A 147 13.64 -27.16 -1.21
C ASP A 147 13.45 -28.20 -2.32
N GLU A 148 13.20 -29.45 -1.97
CA GLU A 148 12.89 -30.50 -2.95
C GLU A 148 11.61 -30.16 -3.73
N LEU A 149 10.57 -29.69 -3.06
CA LEU A 149 9.30 -29.32 -3.69
C LEU A 149 9.47 -28.13 -4.65
N LEU A 150 10.17 -27.08 -4.22
CA LEU A 150 10.39 -25.87 -5.03
C LEU A 150 11.29 -26.11 -6.25
N ASN A 151 12.20 -27.09 -6.20
CA ASN A 151 13.12 -27.38 -7.31
C ASN A 151 12.57 -28.37 -8.35
N ASN A 152 11.59 -29.20 -7.97
CA ASN A 152 11.16 -30.33 -8.80
C ASN A 152 9.75 -30.19 -9.42
N MET A 153 9.00 -29.11 -9.13
CA MET A 153 7.58 -29.03 -9.53
C MET A 153 7.20 -27.69 -10.17
N GLU A 154 7.36 -27.55 -11.48
CA GLU A 154 6.85 -26.38 -12.23
C GLU A 154 5.31 -26.45 -12.46
N ASP A 155 4.68 -27.64 -12.51
CA ASP A 155 3.25 -27.79 -12.83
C ASP A 155 2.39 -28.52 -11.76
N ASN A 156 2.98 -29.07 -10.70
CA ASN A 156 2.28 -29.88 -9.67
C ASN A 156 2.63 -29.49 -8.22
N SER A 157 3.05 -28.25 -8.00
CA SER A 157 3.33 -27.78 -6.62
C SER A 157 2.08 -27.96 -5.74
N PRO A 158 2.23 -28.49 -4.51
CA PRO A 158 1.09 -28.65 -3.62
C PRO A 158 0.39 -27.32 -3.36
N ASP A 159 -0.94 -27.33 -3.23
CA ASP A 159 -1.75 -26.13 -3.02
C ASP A 159 -1.47 -25.39 -1.70
N TRP A 160 -0.85 -26.07 -0.74
CA TRP A 160 -0.39 -25.52 0.53
C TRP A 160 1.00 -24.88 0.46
N LEU A 161 1.78 -25.13 -0.61
CA LEU A 161 3.06 -24.45 -0.83
C LEU A 161 2.79 -23.17 -1.61
N TYR A 162 3.01 -22.03 -0.95
CA TYR A 162 2.57 -20.74 -1.48
C TYR A 162 3.72 -19.82 -1.89
N PRO A 163 3.63 -19.19 -3.06
CA PRO A 163 4.38 -17.99 -3.36
C PRO A 163 3.66 -16.74 -2.85
N GLU A 164 4.37 -15.62 -2.83
CA GLU A 164 3.83 -14.29 -2.53
C GLU A 164 4.03 -13.38 -3.75
N GLU A 165 3.14 -12.44 -4.02
CA GLU A 165 3.25 -11.56 -5.20
C GLU A 165 3.90 -10.21 -4.87
N ARG A 166 4.93 -9.80 -5.63
CA ARG A 166 5.53 -8.47 -5.50
C ARG A 166 4.57 -7.37 -5.92
N GLN A 167 4.47 -6.33 -5.10
CA GLN A 167 3.67 -5.15 -5.42
C GLN A 167 4.52 -4.03 -6.05
N GLN A 168 3.88 -2.90 -6.39
CA GLN A 168 4.50 -1.83 -7.19
C GLN A 168 5.51 -1.00 -6.38
N THR A 169 5.17 -0.66 -5.14
CA THR A 169 5.96 0.29 -4.33
C THR A 169 6.51 -0.38 -3.10
N LYS A 170 7.81 -0.66 -3.09
CA LYS A 170 8.55 -1.18 -1.94
C LYS A 170 9.15 -0.05 -1.11
N LYS A 171 8.87 -0.02 0.19
CA LYS A 171 9.36 1.02 1.12
C LYS A 171 9.92 0.42 2.40
N LYS A 172 10.85 1.16 3.01
CA LYS A 172 11.39 0.90 4.35
C LYS A 172 11.02 2.04 5.27
N CYS A 173 10.12 1.78 6.23
CA CYS A 173 9.74 2.78 7.21
C CYS A 173 10.84 3.00 8.25
N GLU A 174 10.84 4.16 8.91
CA GLU A 174 11.70 4.47 10.07
C GLU A 174 11.54 3.46 11.23
N CYS A 175 10.37 2.85 11.38
CA CYS A 175 10.15 1.76 12.34
C CYS A 175 10.83 0.44 11.95
N ARG A 176 11.54 0.43 10.80
CA ARG A 176 12.23 -0.70 10.16
C ARG A 176 11.33 -1.74 9.49
N CYS A 177 10.02 -1.51 9.45
CA CYS A 177 9.11 -2.31 8.63
C CYS A 177 9.46 -2.12 7.16
N LEU A 178 9.71 -3.24 6.48
CA LEU A 178 9.78 -3.35 5.04
C LEU A 178 8.41 -3.79 4.55
N TYR A 179 7.85 -3.07 3.59
CA TYR A 179 6.54 -3.38 3.03
C TYR A 179 6.50 -3.03 1.55
N ASP A 180 5.61 -3.70 0.82
CA ASP A 180 5.27 -3.35 -0.54
C ASP A 180 3.76 -3.29 -0.78
N ILE A 181 3.34 -2.31 -1.57
CA ILE A 181 1.93 -1.97 -1.78
C ILE A 181 1.64 -1.65 -3.25
N LEU A 182 0.36 -1.75 -3.61
CA LEU A 182 -0.21 -1.25 -4.85
C LEU A 182 -0.22 0.28 -4.85
N GLY A 183 0.16 0.89 -5.97
CA GLY A 183 0.28 2.33 -6.09
C GLY A 183 1.39 2.93 -5.21
N ASP A 184 1.49 4.26 -5.19
CA ASP A 184 2.58 4.96 -4.52
C ASP A 184 2.30 5.28 -3.04
N TYR A 185 1.05 5.64 -2.73
CA TYR A 185 0.65 6.18 -1.43
C TYR A 185 0.07 5.11 -0.51
N GLY A 186 0.53 5.10 0.75
CA GLY A 186 -0.04 4.25 1.79
C GLY A 186 0.52 4.56 3.18
N VAL A 187 0.06 3.80 4.16
CA VAL A 187 0.59 3.82 5.53
C VAL A 187 1.39 2.56 5.83
N CYS A 188 2.40 2.68 6.70
CA CYS A 188 3.19 1.54 7.14
C CYS A 188 2.31 0.50 7.88
N PRO A 189 2.37 -0.79 7.52
CA PRO A 189 1.61 -1.84 8.21
C PRO A 189 1.89 -1.94 9.72
N ALA A 190 3.10 -1.62 10.15
CA ALA A 190 3.54 -1.81 11.53
C ALA A 190 3.23 -0.61 12.45
N CYS A 191 3.44 0.63 11.98
CA CYS A 191 3.33 1.83 12.82
C CYS A 191 2.34 2.87 12.29
N SER A 192 1.65 2.55 11.20
CA SER A 192 0.66 3.42 10.54
C SER A 192 1.22 4.76 10.03
N LYS A 193 2.54 5.03 10.06
CA LYS A 193 3.13 6.27 9.53
C LYS A 193 2.94 6.34 8.00
N PRO A 194 2.41 7.44 7.44
CA PRO A 194 2.22 7.57 6.00
C PRO A 194 3.55 7.77 5.26
N ASN A 195 3.59 7.39 3.99
CA ASN A 195 4.71 7.70 3.07
C ASN A 195 4.46 8.96 2.23
N TYR A 196 3.38 9.70 2.48
CA TYR A 196 2.86 10.72 1.58
C TYR A 196 3.84 11.85 1.28
N ALA A 197 4.48 12.42 2.30
CA ALA A 197 5.41 13.53 2.14
C ALA A 197 6.63 13.13 1.29
N GLU A 198 7.19 11.94 1.55
CA GLU A 198 8.33 11.39 0.80
C GLU A 198 8.00 11.23 -0.69
N ILE A 199 6.87 10.58 -0.99
CA ILE A 199 6.40 10.38 -2.37
C ILE A 199 6.11 11.72 -3.05
N LEU A 200 5.46 12.65 -2.34
CA LEU A 200 5.13 13.96 -2.88
C LEU A 200 6.40 14.72 -3.29
N THR A 201 7.42 14.75 -2.42
CA THR A 201 8.72 15.37 -2.71
C THR A 201 9.34 14.75 -3.95
N GLU A 202 9.43 13.41 -4.02
CA GLU A 202 10.01 12.69 -5.15
C GLU A 202 9.32 13.05 -6.49
N LYS A 203 7.98 13.00 -6.52
CA LYS A 203 7.20 13.27 -7.74
C LYS A 203 7.30 14.73 -8.16
N PHE A 204 7.21 15.67 -7.22
CA PHE A 204 7.24 17.10 -7.57
C PHE A 204 8.65 17.59 -7.92
N ASP A 205 9.70 17.03 -7.32
CA ASP A 205 11.08 17.32 -7.73
C ASP A 205 11.34 16.80 -9.15
N ALA A 206 10.78 15.64 -9.52
CA ALA A 206 10.82 15.14 -10.90
C ALA A 206 10.08 16.07 -11.88
N PHE A 207 8.91 16.61 -11.52
CA PHE A 207 8.19 17.59 -12.36
C PHE A 207 8.99 18.89 -12.55
N GLU A 208 9.66 19.38 -11.51
CA GLU A 208 10.50 20.57 -11.60
C GLU A 208 11.74 20.33 -12.46
N ALA A 209 12.40 19.18 -12.31
CA ALA A 209 13.52 18.78 -13.13
C ALA A 209 13.12 18.64 -14.61
N GLN A 210 11.99 17.99 -14.91
CA GLN A 210 11.47 17.88 -16.27
C GLN A 210 11.10 19.25 -16.84
N LEU A 211 10.51 20.15 -16.05
CA LEU A 211 10.24 21.52 -16.51
C LEU A 211 11.53 22.27 -16.88
N ALA A 212 12.58 22.14 -16.08
CA ALA A 212 13.87 22.77 -16.35
C ALA A 212 14.48 22.23 -17.66
N ASP A 213 14.48 20.90 -17.83
CA ASP A 213 14.98 20.23 -19.04
C ASP A 213 14.24 20.69 -20.30
N VAL A 214 12.90 20.76 -20.27
CA VAL A 214 12.09 21.23 -21.40
C VAL A 214 12.42 22.67 -21.80
N VAL A 215 12.73 23.52 -20.82
CA VAL A 215 13.08 24.94 -21.07
C VAL A 215 14.46 25.06 -21.70
N GLU A 216 15.42 24.23 -21.28
CA GLU A 216 16.81 24.28 -21.72
C GLU A 216 17.03 23.56 -23.07
N ASN A 217 16.52 22.33 -23.20
CA ASN A 217 16.93 21.40 -24.24
C ASN A 217 15.97 21.31 -25.42
N ILE A 218 14.68 21.60 -25.23
CA ILE A 218 13.69 21.52 -26.32
C ILE A 218 13.56 22.87 -27.01
N LYS A 219 14.06 22.99 -28.24
CA LYS A 219 14.03 24.26 -28.97
C LYS A 219 12.71 24.50 -29.70
N ASP A 220 12.14 23.45 -30.29
CA ASP A 220 10.89 23.55 -31.03
C ASP A 220 9.70 23.87 -30.11
N ARG A 221 8.80 24.73 -30.60
CA ARG A 221 7.67 25.20 -29.81
C ARG A 221 6.57 24.14 -29.68
N ALA A 222 6.29 23.39 -30.73
CA ALA A 222 5.25 22.37 -30.70
C ALA A 222 5.64 21.24 -29.74
N ASP A 223 6.91 20.82 -29.77
CA ASP A 223 7.44 19.80 -28.86
C ASP A 223 7.36 20.25 -27.38
N ARG A 224 7.67 21.53 -27.09
CA ARG A 224 7.47 22.09 -25.74
C ARG A 224 6.01 22.09 -25.30
N GLU A 225 5.08 22.42 -26.20
CA GLU A 225 3.65 22.44 -25.89
C GLU A 225 3.17 21.04 -25.43
N VAL A 226 3.67 19.96 -26.05
CA VAL A 226 3.39 18.56 -25.65
C VAL A 226 3.97 18.24 -24.26
N GLU A 227 5.22 18.62 -24.00
CA GLU A 227 5.83 18.35 -22.69
C GLU A 227 5.18 19.17 -21.56
N TRP A 228 4.80 20.41 -21.82
CA TRP A 228 4.05 21.23 -20.86
C TRP A 228 2.68 20.65 -20.53
N GLU A 229 2.01 20.03 -21.51
CA GLU A 229 0.77 19.29 -21.27
C GLU A 229 1.04 18.10 -20.32
N LYS A 230 2.09 17.30 -20.55
CA LYS A 230 2.44 16.18 -19.68
C LYS A 230 2.70 16.61 -18.23
N LEU A 231 3.33 17.76 -18.02
CA LEU A 231 3.59 18.32 -16.69
C LEU A 231 2.32 18.71 -15.92
N THR A 232 1.16 18.80 -16.59
CA THR A 232 -0.13 18.98 -15.90
C THR A 232 -0.56 17.75 -15.11
N ARG A 233 0.14 16.62 -15.27
CA ARG A 233 0.00 15.43 -14.41
C ARG A 233 0.26 15.71 -12.93
N CYS A 234 0.91 16.82 -12.57
CA CYS A 234 0.98 17.25 -11.17
C CYS A 234 -0.41 17.43 -10.52
N VAL A 235 -1.44 17.80 -11.29
CA VAL A 235 -2.84 17.84 -10.82
C VAL A 235 -3.35 16.44 -10.51
N SER A 236 -3.08 15.48 -11.40
CA SER A 236 -3.43 14.07 -11.18
C SER A 236 -2.69 13.47 -9.98
N GLU A 237 -1.47 13.91 -9.72
CA GLU A 237 -0.69 13.54 -8.53
C GLU A 237 -1.37 14.03 -7.24
N PHE A 238 -1.80 15.29 -7.20
CA PHE A 238 -2.60 15.81 -6.09
C PHE A 238 -3.90 15.03 -5.92
N GLU A 239 -4.63 14.73 -7.00
CA GLU A 239 -5.86 13.95 -6.93
C GLU A 239 -5.62 12.54 -6.36
N ALA A 240 -4.53 11.88 -6.76
CA ALA A 240 -4.17 10.56 -6.23
C ALA A 240 -3.87 10.60 -4.73
N LEU A 241 -3.06 11.57 -4.28
CA LEU A 241 -2.79 11.83 -2.86
C LEU A 241 -4.09 12.11 -2.09
N ALA A 242 -4.90 13.04 -2.61
CA ALA A 242 -6.12 13.49 -1.97
C ALA A 242 -7.16 12.37 -1.82
N ASN A 243 -7.27 11.49 -2.82
CA ASN A 243 -8.13 10.31 -2.74
C ASN A 243 -7.66 9.32 -1.67
N ASN A 244 -6.36 9.12 -1.50
CA ASN A 244 -5.80 8.31 -0.42
C ASN A 244 -6.12 8.93 0.95
N LEU A 245 -5.84 10.23 1.13
CA LEU A 245 -6.17 10.95 2.36
C LEU A 245 -7.66 10.89 2.69
N ARG A 246 -8.55 11.01 1.70
CA ARG A 246 -10.00 10.89 1.87
C ARG A 246 -10.42 9.53 2.45
N ILE A 247 -9.80 8.44 2.02
CA ILE A 247 -10.09 7.10 2.55
C ILE A 247 -9.79 7.05 4.05
N HIS A 248 -8.64 7.57 4.47
CA HIS A 248 -8.29 7.62 5.89
C HIS A 248 -9.15 8.61 6.68
N LEU A 249 -9.49 9.77 6.11
CA LEU A 249 -10.40 10.74 6.71
C LEU A 249 -11.80 10.17 6.95
N ALA A 250 -12.28 9.26 6.10
CA ALA A 250 -13.57 8.60 6.26
C ALA A 250 -13.64 7.66 7.47
N ASN A 251 -12.48 7.24 8.02
CA ASN A 251 -12.41 6.40 9.22
C ASN A 251 -12.61 7.19 10.52
N PHE A 252 -12.47 8.52 10.50
CA PHE A 252 -12.73 9.31 11.69
C PHE A 252 -14.20 9.19 12.14
N PRO A 253 -14.48 9.31 13.46
CA PRO A 253 -15.84 9.30 13.97
C PRO A 253 -16.70 10.38 13.29
N ALA A 254 -17.75 9.94 12.59
CA ALA A 254 -18.66 10.80 11.85
C ALA A 254 -20.05 10.15 11.74
N THR A 255 -21.07 10.97 11.51
CA THR A 255 -22.41 10.44 11.21
C THR A 255 -22.40 9.67 9.88
N PRO A 256 -23.30 8.68 9.67
CA PRO A 256 -23.34 7.91 8.42
C PRO A 256 -23.47 8.80 7.17
N LYS A 257 -24.29 9.85 7.26
CA LYS A 257 -24.43 10.85 6.18
C LYS A 257 -23.10 11.53 5.87
N ARG A 258 -22.43 12.07 6.89
CA ARG A 258 -21.14 12.75 6.71
C ARG A 258 -20.07 11.82 6.14
N ARG A 259 -20.00 10.57 6.62
CA ARG A 259 -19.08 9.56 6.05
C ARG A 259 -19.37 9.31 4.57
N SER A 260 -20.65 9.21 4.19
CA SER A 260 -21.03 9.09 2.78
C SER A 260 -20.65 10.32 1.96
N ASP A 261 -20.80 11.52 2.51
CA ASP A 261 -20.43 12.76 1.84
C ASP A 261 -18.90 12.83 1.64
N ILE A 262 -18.10 12.44 2.64
CA ILE A 262 -16.64 12.32 2.54
C ILE A 262 -16.25 11.35 1.44
N ASN A 263 -16.83 10.13 1.42
CA ASN A 263 -16.50 9.12 0.42
C ASN A 263 -16.86 9.52 -1.02
N ARG A 264 -17.82 10.43 -1.20
CA ARG A 264 -18.25 10.95 -2.51
C ARG A 264 -17.47 12.19 -2.96
N LEU A 265 -16.61 12.74 -2.11
CA LEU A 265 -15.86 13.94 -2.44
C LEU A 265 -14.95 13.69 -3.65
N SER A 266 -15.09 14.53 -4.69
CA SER A 266 -14.24 14.51 -5.88
C SER A 266 -13.20 15.62 -5.79
N PHE A 267 -11.94 15.27 -6.04
CA PHE A 267 -10.82 16.23 -6.07
C PHE A 267 -10.52 16.79 -7.47
N GLN A 268 -11.32 16.40 -8.47
CA GLN A 268 -11.26 17.01 -9.82
C GLN A 268 -11.62 18.51 -9.78
N GLY A 269 -12.45 18.91 -8.80
CA GLY A 269 -12.74 20.30 -8.49
C GLY A 269 -12.13 20.71 -7.15
N ILE A 270 -10.96 21.36 -7.18
CA ILE A 270 -10.20 21.72 -5.97
C ILE A 270 -10.96 22.68 -5.04
N ILE A 271 -11.78 23.58 -5.56
CA ILE A 271 -12.51 24.58 -4.74
C ILE A 271 -13.52 23.91 -3.81
N ASN A 272 -14.40 23.07 -4.37
CA ASN A 272 -15.46 22.41 -3.60
C ASN A 272 -14.88 21.40 -2.60
N SER A 273 -13.87 20.64 -3.03
CA SER A 273 -13.19 19.67 -2.17
C SER A 273 -12.43 20.36 -1.03
N ALA A 274 -11.66 21.41 -1.30
CA ALA A 274 -10.98 22.17 -0.25
C ALA A 274 -11.95 22.79 0.76
N SER A 275 -13.08 23.34 0.29
CA SER A 275 -14.11 23.88 1.19
C SER A 275 -14.72 22.79 2.08
N ALA A 276 -15.05 21.63 1.51
CA ALA A 276 -15.60 20.52 2.29
C ALA A 276 -14.60 19.99 3.33
N ILE A 277 -13.34 19.81 2.94
CA ILE A 277 -12.26 19.35 3.83
C ILE A 277 -12.03 20.35 4.97
N LYS A 278 -11.99 21.65 4.68
CA LYS A 278 -11.90 22.70 5.70
C LYS A 278 -13.10 22.69 6.65
N ASN A 279 -14.31 22.60 6.12
CA ASN A 279 -15.53 22.62 6.95
C ASN A 279 -15.67 21.38 7.85
N TRP A 280 -15.18 20.21 7.42
CA TRP A 280 -15.33 18.97 8.17
C TRP A 280 -14.18 18.68 9.13
N PHE A 281 -12.95 19.06 8.76
CA PHE A 281 -11.73 18.66 9.46
C PHE A 281 -10.85 19.85 9.87
N ASP A 282 -11.24 21.09 9.55
CA ASP A 282 -10.43 22.30 9.75
C ASP A 282 -9.06 22.27 9.04
N ILE A 283 -8.97 21.49 7.96
CA ILE A 283 -7.77 21.41 7.13
C ILE A 283 -7.88 22.42 5.98
N ASP A 284 -7.04 23.46 6.02
CA ASP A 284 -6.99 24.47 4.99
C ASP A 284 -5.99 24.13 3.88
N ILE A 285 -6.47 23.47 2.81
CA ILE A 285 -5.68 23.14 1.61
C ILE A 285 -5.10 24.41 0.96
N PHE A 286 -5.79 25.56 1.08
CA PHE A 286 -5.37 26.84 0.50
C PHE A 286 -4.59 27.73 1.48
N LYS A 287 -4.06 27.17 2.57
CA LYS A 287 -3.21 27.92 3.50
C LYS A 287 -2.04 28.59 2.75
N GLY A 288 -2.00 29.92 2.81
CA GLY A 288 -0.97 30.73 2.13
C GLY A 288 -1.18 30.87 0.61
N ILE A 289 -2.35 30.52 0.07
CA ILE A 289 -2.71 30.65 -1.35
C ILE A 289 -3.76 31.74 -1.52
N THR A 290 -3.43 32.78 -2.28
CA THR A 290 -4.29 33.95 -2.50
C THR A 290 -5.52 33.62 -3.35
N ASP A 291 -6.57 34.44 -3.27
CA ASP A 291 -7.78 34.26 -4.10
C ASP A 291 -7.49 34.25 -5.61
N GLN A 292 -6.48 35.01 -6.06
CA GLN A 292 -6.07 35.00 -7.47
C GLN A 292 -5.39 33.68 -7.87
N GLU A 293 -4.63 33.08 -6.95
CA GLU A 293 -4.03 31.76 -7.15
C GLU A 293 -5.06 30.65 -7.08
N GLN A 294 -6.05 30.75 -6.19
CA GLN A 294 -7.17 29.80 -6.12
C GLN A 294 -7.99 29.82 -7.42
N LYS A 295 -8.28 31.02 -7.98
CA LYS A 295 -8.93 31.15 -9.30
C LYS A 295 -8.08 30.53 -10.41
N PHE A 296 -6.76 30.71 -10.36
CA PHE A 296 -5.84 30.10 -11.31
C PHE A 296 -5.82 28.57 -11.19
N LEU A 297 -5.74 28.02 -9.97
CA LEU A 297 -5.79 26.58 -9.69
C LEU A 297 -7.12 25.98 -10.18
N ASN A 298 -8.25 26.60 -9.85
CA ASN A 298 -9.57 26.17 -10.34
C ASN A 298 -9.59 26.06 -11.86
N LYS A 299 -9.04 27.07 -12.56
CA LYS A 299 -8.91 27.03 -14.02
C LYS A 299 -8.05 25.84 -14.47
N MET A 300 -6.88 25.61 -13.86
CA MET A 300 -5.98 24.53 -14.30
C MET A 300 -6.54 23.13 -14.04
N PHE A 301 -7.23 22.91 -12.92
CA PHE A 301 -7.94 21.65 -12.62
C PHE A 301 -9.03 21.36 -13.67
N ASN A 302 -9.86 22.36 -14.00
CA ASN A 302 -10.87 22.22 -15.04
C ASN A 302 -10.26 22.00 -16.44
N ARG A 303 -9.11 22.63 -16.76
CA ARG A 303 -8.42 22.36 -18.04
C ARG A 303 -7.97 20.90 -18.13
N ARG A 304 -7.48 20.30 -17.04
CA ARG A 304 -7.07 18.88 -17.02
C ARG A 304 -8.26 17.95 -17.25
N HIS A 305 -9.43 18.26 -16.68
CA HIS A 305 -10.67 17.54 -16.94
C HIS A 305 -11.03 17.55 -18.44
N VAL A 306 -11.02 18.73 -19.06
CA VAL A 306 -11.29 18.90 -20.50
C VAL A 306 -10.31 18.11 -21.38
N PHE A 307 -9.02 18.07 -21.02
CA PHE A 307 -8.04 17.26 -21.74
C PHE A 307 -8.33 15.76 -21.66
N THR A 308 -8.72 15.29 -20.48
CA THR A 308 -8.95 13.86 -20.24
C THR A 308 -10.25 13.38 -20.91
N HIS A 309 -11.29 14.20 -20.94
CA HIS A 309 -12.63 13.77 -21.37
C HIS A 309 -13.07 14.30 -22.73
N ASN A 310 -12.59 15.46 -23.16
CA ASN A 310 -13.06 16.12 -24.38
C ASN A 310 -11.93 16.38 -25.41
N GLY A 311 -10.85 15.59 -25.34
CA GLY A 311 -9.70 15.71 -26.25
C GLY A 311 -9.07 17.11 -26.25
N GLY A 312 -9.16 17.82 -25.12
CA GLY A 312 -8.62 19.18 -24.97
C GLY A 312 -9.50 20.28 -25.58
N ARG A 313 -10.76 20.00 -25.93
CA ARG A 313 -11.72 21.00 -26.45
C ARG A 313 -12.60 21.56 -25.34
N ILE A 314 -12.64 22.89 -25.21
CA ILE A 314 -13.46 23.57 -24.20
C ILE A 314 -14.94 23.21 -24.36
N ASP A 315 -15.59 22.82 -23.27
CA ASP A 315 -17.04 22.60 -23.17
C ASP A 315 -17.72 23.71 -22.35
N GLN A 316 -19.05 23.61 -22.21
CA GLN A 316 -19.84 24.54 -21.43
C GLN A 316 -19.52 24.42 -19.93
N GLU A 317 -19.29 23.20 -19.44
CA GLU A 317 -18.98 22.93 -18.03
C GLU A 317 -17.70 23.68 -17.59
N TYR A 318 -16.66 23.68 -18.43
CA TYR A 318 -15.46 24.47 -18.18
C TYR A 318 -15.76 25.97 -18.03
N ILE A 319 -16.57 26.55 -18.91
CA ILE A 319 -16.90 27.98 -18.88
C ILE A 319 -17.70 28.30 -17.61
N ASP A 320 -18.67 27.47 -17.26
CA ASP A 320 -19.51 27.65 -16.08
C ASP A 320 -18.70 27.55 -14.78
N ASN A 321 -17.77 26.60 -14.71
CA ASN A 321 -16.94 26.36 -13.52
C ASN A 321 -15.82 27.39 -13.34
N THR A 322 -15.32 28.00 -14.43
CA THR A 322 -14.13 28.87 -14.39
C THR A 322 -14.43 30.35 -14.64
N GLY A 323 -15.54 30.67 -15.31
CA GLY A 323 -15.86 32.02 -15.78
C GLY A 323 -14.85 32.56 -16.81
N ASP A 324 -14.12 31.68 -17.50
CA ASP A 324 -13.03 32.06 -18.40
C ASP A 324 -13.55 32.64 -19.73
N THR A 325 -13.56 33.96 -19.83
CA THR A 325 -13.97 34.69 -21.04
C THR A 325 -12.90 34.76 -22.13
N THR A 326 -11.71 34.19 -21.89
CA THR A 326 -10.57 34.26 -22.83
C THR A 326 -10.56 33.14 -23.87
N VAL A 327 -11.48 32.18 -23.77
CA VAL A 327 -11.61 31.02 -24.65
C VAL A 327 -13.06 30.88 -25.14
N ARG A 328 -13.26 30.09 -26.19
CA ARG A 328 -14.58 29.78 -26.75
C ARG A 328 -14.87 28.29 -26.67
N ILE A 329 -16.14 27.92 -26.63
CA ILE A 329 -16.57 26.51 -26.75
C ILE A 329 -15.97 25.89 -28.01
N ASN A 330 -15.54 24.63 -27.90
CA ASN A 330 -14.80 23.84 -28.90
C ASN A 330 -13.38 24.32 -29.22
N GLN A 331 -12.88 25.40 -28.60
CA GLN A 331 -11.50 25.81 -28.76
C GLN A 331 -10.56 24.77 -28.13
N THR A 332 -9.50 24.39 -28.86
CA THR A 332 -8.44 23.54 -28.31
C THR A 332 -7.60 24.32 -27.30
N ILE A 333 -7.45 23.74 -26.10
CA ILE A 333 -6.66 24.28 -25.03
C ILE A 333 -5.16 24.15 -25.36
N LYS A 334 -4.35 25.17 -24.99
CA LYS A 334 -2.88 25.12 -25.12
C LYS A 334 -2.19 25.59 -23.85
N PHE A 335 -1.29 24.78 -23.30
CA PHE A 335 -0.52 25.17 -22.12
C PHE A 335 0.65 26.08 -22.49
N ARG A 336 0.92 27.08 -21.64
CA ARG A 336 2.09 27.95 -21.76
C ARG A 336 3.07 27.66 -20.64
N SER A 337 4.37 27.80 -20.91
CA SER A 337 5.44 27.68 -19.90
C SER A 337 5.13 28.41 -18.59
N ARG A 338 4.68 29.67 -18.66
CA ARG A 338 4.35 30.49 -17.49
C ARG A 338 3.24 29.89 -16.62
N GLU A 339 2.31 29.13 -17.22
CA GLU A 339 1.22 28.49 -16.51
C GLU A 339 1.74 27.26 -15.78
N VAL A 340 2.52 26.40 -16.44
CA VAL A 340 3.11 25.20 -15.83
C VAL A 340 4.09 25.57 -14.71
N LYS A 341 4.95 26.57 -14.95
CA LYS A 341 5.90 27.10 -13.95
C LYS A 341 5.21 27.65 -12.71
N ARG A 342 3.99 28.16 -12.85
CA ARG A 342 3.17 28.62 -11.71
C ARG A 342 2.36 27.47 -11.09
N LEU A 343 1.91 26.52 -11.89
CA LEU A 343 1.04 25.43 -11.45
C LEU A 343 1.75 24.46 -10.50
N ILE A 344 2.92 23.96 -10.89
CA ILE A 344 3.67 22.95 -10.11
C ILE A 344 3.86 23.37 -8.64
N PRO A 345 4.43 24.56 -8.32
CA PRO A 345 4.63 24.94 -6.92
C PRO A 345 3.32 25.17 -6.17
N LEU A 346 2.28 25.69 -6.82
CA LEU A 346 0.98 25.88 -6.17
C LEU A 346 0.28 24.56 -5.83
N VAL A 347 0.35 23.57 -6.72
CA VAL A 347 -0.20 22.23 -6.45
C VAL A 347 0.64 21.54 -5.38
N ARG A 348 1.98 21.67 -5.42
CA ARG A 348 2.86 21.18 -4.35
C ARG A 348 2.41 21.72 -2.98
N GLN A 349 2.22 23.04 -2.89
CA GLN A 349 1.77 23.69 -1.66
C GLN A 349 0.38 23.20 -1.21
N CYS A 350 -0.56 22.99 -2.14
CA CYS A 350 -1.87 22.40 -1.82
C CYS A 350 -1.72 20.98 -1.23
N SER A 351 -0.88 20.15 -1.84
CA SER A 351 -0.59 18.79 -1.37
C SER A 351 0.05 18.79 0.02
N GLU A 352 1.08 19.62 0.23
CA GLU A 352 1.76 19.77 1.53
C GLU A 352 0.80 20.27 2.61
N ASN A 353 -0.03 21.27 2.32
CA ASN A 353 -1.05 21.75 3.24
C ASN A 353 -2.04 20.63 3.63
N PHE A 354 -2.44 19.80 2.68
CA PHE A 354 -3.37 18.71 2.95
C PHE A 354 -2.71 17.62 3.83
N ILE A 355 -1.47 17.22 3.50
CA ILE A 355 -0.70 16.26 4.31
C ILE A 355 -0.52 16.78 5.73
N ASN A 356 -0.01 18.01 5.89
CA ASN A 356 0.24 18.60 7.19
C ASN A 356 -1.05 18.74 8.02
N GLY A 357 -2.15 19.11 7.36
CA GLY A 357 -3.46 19.16 8.00
C GLY A 357 -3.93 17.80 8.50
N PHE A 358 -3.82 16.77 7.65
CA PHE A 358 -4.17 15.39 8.02
C PHE A 358 -3.32 14.86 9.17
N GLU A 359 -2.00 15.07 9.13
CA GLU A 359 -1.09 14.62 10.19
C GLU A 359 -1.34 15.34 11.52
N SER A 360 -1.84 16.59 11.48
CA SER A 360 -2.14 17.35 12.70
C SER A 360 -3.36 16.86 13.48
N ILE A 361 -4.24 16.09 12.84
CA ILE A 361 -5.49 15.58 13.43
C ILE A 361 -5.48 14.06 13.65
N LYS A 362 -4.39 13.40 13.27
CA LYS A 362 -4.26 11.94 13.32
C LYS A 362 -3.99 11.40 14.72
#